data_AF-A0A939BZ32-F1
#
_entry.id   AF-A0A939BZ32-F1
#
_cell.length_a   1.000
_cell.length_b   1.000
_cell.length_c   1.000
_cell.angle_alpha   90.00
_cell.angle_beta   90.00
_cell.angle_gamma   90.00
#
_symmetry.space_group_name_H-M   'P 1'
#
loop_
_entity.id
_entity.type
_entity.pdbx_description
1 polymer ?
#
loop_
_entity_poly.entity_id
_entity_poly.type
_entity_poly.pdbx_seq_one_letter_code
_entity_poly.pdbx_strand_id
1 'polypeptide(L)'
;MPGLSGRTRPRRAATLGVALVAVCSAALSACASDEADAEADTGTWWQRLDPCALLTEDQVAQALGLDRETGQDTGQDTGRDVVAEPDDADPRRPKCTWSTDRESLEVMLWRPPSEAVLTEGKSTVPVGEHTGYVQGGQDSRCFLQVDADGFWLLLDLDATAEAAAPDFCGTHAAAVAALVVDSAHASG
;
A
#
# COMPACT_ATOMS: atom_id res chain seq x y z
N MET A 1 42.05 -40.26 31.73
CA MET A 1 43.38 -39.82 32.18
C MET A 1 43.48 -38.31 32.01
N PRO A 2 43.98 -37.58 33.01
CA PRO A 2 44.16 -36.13 33.00
C PRO A 2 45.50 -35.72 32.36
N GLY A 3 45.61 -34.47 31.91
CA GLY A 3 46.87 -33.81 31.57
C GLY A 3 46.70 -32.86 30.39
N LEU A 4 47.24 -31.65 30.32
CA LEU A 4 48.14 -30.89 31.19
C LEU A 4 48.05 -29.42 30.71
N SER A 5 48.23 -28.50 31.65
CA SER A 5 48.30 -27.05 31.48
C SER A 5 49.34 -26.57 30.45
N GLY A 6 49.16 -25.37 29.89
CA GLY A 6 50.26 -24.69 29.20
C GLY A 6 50.02 -23.33 28.53
N ARG A 7 50.24 -22.25 29.31
CA ARG A 7 50.95 -21.00 28.94
C ARG A 7 50.27 -19.92 28.07
N THR A 8 49.88 -18.86 28.77
CA THR A 8 50.17 -17.41 28.55
C THR A 8 51.05 -16.97 27.37
N ARG A 9 50.60 -15.94 26.62
CA ARG A 9 51.21 -14.58 26.62
C ARG A 9 50.36 -13.54 25.83
N PRO A 10 50.48 -12.23 26.17
CA PRO A 10 49.63 -11.15 25.68
C PRO A 10 50.20 -10.45 24.44
N ARG A 11 49.37 -9.77 23.66
CA ARG A 11 49.81 -8.70 22.74
C ARG A 11 49.06 -7.40 23.05
N ARG A 12 49.87 -6.39 23.39
CA ARG A 12 49.52 -4.97 23.53
C ARG A 12 49.53 -4.30 22.15
N ALA A 13 48.61 -3.34 21.94
CA ALA A 13 48.78 -2.07 21.21
C ALA A 13 47.39 -1.40 21.27
N ALA A 14 47.07 -0.38 22.09
CA ALA A 14 47.69 0.93 22.32
C ALA A 14 47.79 1.77 21.05
N THR A 15 46.73 2.52 20.74
CA THR A 15 46.82 3.76 19.96
C THR A 15 45.94 4.82 20.62
N LEU A 16 46.61 5.74 21.31
CA LEU A 16 46.08 7.04 21.70
C LEU A 16 46.01 7.94 20.46
N GLY A 17 44.95 8.72 20.35
CA GLY A 17 44.85 9.87 19.45
C GLY A 17 43.86 10.87 20.01
N VAL A 18 44.37 11.91 20.66
CA VAL A 18 43.65 13.02 21.33
C VAL A 18 43.73 14.28 20.45
N ALA A 19 42.80 15.21 20.72
CA ALA A 19 42.75 16.65 20.39
C ALA A 19 41.82 16.99 19.20
N LEU A 20 40.60 17.50 19.38
CA LEU A 20 40.10 18.67 20.13
C LEU A 20 40.55 19.99 19.48
N VAL A 21 39.72 20.50 18.56
CA VAL A 21 39.77 21.88 18.07
C VAL A 21 38.50 22.58 18.56
N ALA A 22 38.69 23.49 19.50
CA ALA A 22 37.69 24.45 19.94
C ALA A 22 37.68 25.64 18.97
N VAL A 23 36.49 26.10 18.57
CA VAL A 23 36.29 27.39 17.91
C VAL A 23 35.39 28.26 18.78
N CYS A 24 35.82 29.51 18.91
CA CYS A 24 35.43 30.52 19.88
C CYS A 24 34.01 31.09 19.72
N SER A 25 33.39 31.32 20.88
CA SER A 25 32.81 32.59 21.37
C SER A 25 31.74 33.36 20.58
N ALA A 26 30.55 33.38 21.20
CA ALA A 26 29.75 34.55 21.57
C ALA A 26 29.03 35.39 20.49
N ALA A 27 27.70 35.34 20.48
CA ALA A 27 26.81 36.38 21.03
C ALA A 27 25.45 36.42 20.31
N LEU A 28 24.41 36.69 21.12
CA LEU A 28 23.10 37.27 20.78
C LEU A 28 21.96 36.35 20.34
N SER A 29 20.82 36.71 20.94
CA SER A 29 19.43 36.49 20.50
C SER A 29 18.81 35.14 20.82
N ALA A 30 18.03 35.18 21.89
CA ALA A 30 16.70 34.59 21.99
C ALA A 30 16.15 34.07 20.66
N CYS A 31 16.22 32.77 20.47
CA CYS A 31 15.09 32.02 19.98
C CYS A 31 14.88 30.94 21.02
N ALA A 32 13.83 31.10 21.82
CA ALA A 32 13.16 29.93 22.34
C ALA A 32 12.96 29.03 21.13
N SER A 33 13.59 27.86 21.13
CA SER A 33 13.15 26.77 20.28
C SER A 33 11.75 26.46 20.78
N ASP A 34 10.79 27.19 20.22
CA ASP A 34 9.46 26.67 19.93
C ASP A 34 9.76 25.45 19.05
N GLU A 35 10.09 24.34 19.70
CA GLU A 35 9.87 23.01 19.16
C GLU A 35 8.35 22.94 19.06
N ALA A 36 7.82 23.63 18.05
CA ALA A 36 6.53 23.34 17.51
C ALA A 36 6.64 21.86 17.17
N ASP A 37 6.01 21.04 18.01
CA ASP A 37 5.48 19.76 17.64
C ASP A 37 4.83 19.94 16.27
N ALA A 38 5.62 19.72 15.23
CA ALA A 38 5.10 19.21 13.99
C ALA A 38 4.65 17.79 14.36
N GLU A 39 3.50 17.72 15.04
CA GLU A 39 2.59 16.61 14.82
C GLU A 39 2.34 16.63 13.32
N ALA A 40 3.21 15.92 12.60
CA ALA A 40 2.98 15.57 11.22
C ALA A 40 1.59 14.95 11.25
N ASP A 41 0.65 15.62 10.58
CA ASP A 41 -0.74 15.21 10.38
C ASP A 41 -0.76 13.93 9.53
N THR A 42 -0.18 12.87 10.09
CA THR A 42 -0.01 11.53 9.54
C THR A 42 -1.31 10.75 9.60
N GLY A 43 -2.32 11.29 10.31
CA GLY A 43 -3.64 10.71 10.44
C GLY A 43 -4.52 10.87 9.20
N THR A 44 -4.20 11.80 8.30
CA THR A 44 -5.12 12.29 7.26
C THR A 44 -4.49 12.45 5.87
N TRP A 45 -3.19 12.21 5.69
CA TRP A 45 -2.51 12.45 4.41
C TRP A 45 -3.19 11.71 3.23
N TRP A 46 -3.66 10.49 3.47
CA TRP A 46 -4.37 9.64 2.51
C TRP A 46 -5.70 10.25 2.04
N GLN A 47 -6.32 11.15 2.82
CA GLN A 47 -7.56 11.84 2.42
C GLN A 47 -7.32 12.85 1.29
N ARG A 48 -6.07 13.25 1.06
CA ARG A 48 -5.70 14.18 -0.02
C ARG A 48 -5.26 13.47 -1.29
N LEU A 49 -5.13 12.15 -1.25
CA LEU A 49 -4.83 11.37 -2.45
C LEU A 49 -6.04 11.39 -3.37
N ASP A 50 -5.76 11.48 -4.66
CA ASP A 50 -6.75 11.20 -5.71
C ASP A 50 -6.69 9.70 -6.02
N PRO A 51 -7.71 8.91 -5.64
CA PRO A 51 -7.70 7.47 -5.90
C PRO A 51 -7.66 7.15 -7.39
N CYS A 52 -8.22 8.01 -8.26
CA CYS A 52 -8.17 7.80 -9.71
C CYS A 52 -6.76 7.92 -10.28
N ALA A 53 -5.84 8.57 -9.57
CA ALA A 53 -4.45 8.74 -9.97
C ALA A 53 -3.51 7.65 -9.39
N LEU A 54 -4.01 6.76 -8.53
CA LEU A 54 -3.19 5.70 -7.90
C LEU A 54 -2.79 4.59 -8.87
N LEU A 55 -3.60 4.37 -9.91
CA LEU A 55 -3.33 3.37 -10.93
C LEU A 55 -3.18 4.05 -12.28
N THR A 56 -2.20 3.61 -13.07
CA THR A 56 -2.09 4.01 -14.47
C THR A 56 -3.18 3.33 -15.31
N GLU A 57 -3.47 3.87 -16.49
CA GLU A 57 -4.41 3.26 -17.43
C GLU A 57 -4.06 1.80 -17.73
N ASP A 58 -2.77 1.49 -17.94
CA ASP A 58 -2.29 0.12 -18.16
C ASP A 58 -2.54 -0.80 -16.96
N GLN A 59 -2.34 -0.30 -15.74
CA GLN A 59 -2.60 -1.07 -14.52
C GLN A 59 -4.10 -1.33 -14.33
N VAL A 60 -4.95 -0.36 -14.66
CA VAL A 60 -6.41 -0.54 -14.62
C VAL A 60 -6.85 -1.53 -15.68
N ALA A 61 -6.34 -1.45 -16.91
CA ALA A 61 -6.64 -2.39 -17.97
C ALA A 61 -6.28 -3.83 -17.55
N GLN A 62 -5.11 -3.99 -16.92
CA GLN A 62 -4.67 -5.28 -16.39
C GLN A 62 -5.55 -5.78 -15.23
N ALA A 63 -5.91 -4.89 -14.31
CA ALA A 63 -6.79 -5.21 -13.20
C ALA A 63 -8.19 -5.65 -13.68
N LEU A 64 -8.68 -5.03 -14.75
CA LEU A 64 -9.94 -5.36 -15.42
C LEU A 64 -9.76 -6.40 -16.54
N GLY A 65 -8.68 -7.17 -16.56
CA GLY A 65 -8.54 -8.30 -17.49
C GLY A 65 -8.48 -7.96 -18.99
N LEU A 66 -8.39 -6.69 -19.37
CA LEU A 66 -8.47 -6.23 -20.76
C LEU A 66 -7.27 -6.66 -21.62
N ASP A 67 -6.13 -6.96 -21.00
CA ASP A 67 -4.90 -7.43 -21.66
C ASP A 67 -5.09 -8.84 -22.25
N ARG A 68 -5.96 -9.67 -21.64
CA ARG A 68 -6.14 -11.08 -21.99
C ARG A 68 -6.76 -11.29 -23.36
N GLU A 69 -7.46 -10.31 -23.93
CA GLU A 69 -8.10 -10.44 -25.25
C GLU A 69 -7.16 -10.20 -26.43
N THR A 70 -5.87 -9.90 -26.24
CA THR A 70 -4.94 -9.58 -27.34
C THR A 70 -4.18 -10.77 -27.95
N GLY A 71 -4.82 -11.94 -28.00
CA GLY A 71 -4.37 -13.06 -28.82
C GLY A 71 -4.78 -12.98 -30.30
N GLN A 72 -5.65 -12.02 -30.66
CA GLN A 72 -6.11 -11.87 -32.04
C GLN A 72 -6.52 -10.42 -32.31
N ASP A 73 -5.61 -9.67 -32.91
CA ASP A 73 -5.88 -8.34 -33.45
C ASP A 73 -6.83 -8.47 -34.67
N THR A 74 -8.13 -8.45 -34.42
CA THR A 74 -9.17 -8.47 -35.46
C THR A 74 -9.75 -7.09 -35.72
N GLY A 75 -9.00 -5.99 -35.51
CA GLY A 75 -9.37 -4.64 -35.96
C GLY A 75 -10.80 -4.19 -35.60
N GLN A 76 -11.38 -4.77 -34.55
CA GLN A 76 -12.75 -4.58 -34.15
C GLN A 76 -12.71 -3.87 -32.81
N ASP A 77 -13.05 -2.59 -32.87
CA ASP A 77 -13.23 -1.67 -31.76
C ASP A 77 -14.25 -2.28 -30.78
N THR A 78 -13.75 -3.02 -29.80
CA THR A 78 -14.53 -3.81 -28.85
C THR A 78 -14.38 -3.16 -27.49
N GLY A 79 -15.17 -2.11 -27.23
CA GLY A 79 -15.59 -1.73 -25.87
C GLY A 79 -14.49 -1.60 -24.82
N ARG A 80 -13.31 -1.10 -25.17
CA ARG A 80 -12.17 -0.89 -24.25
C ARG A 80 -12.20 0.47 -23.55
N ASP A 81 -13.32 1.17 -23.60
CA ASP A 81 -13.47 2.47 -22.93
C ASP A 81 -13.60 2.21 -21.43
N VAL A 82 -12.46 2.17 -20.74
CA VAL A 82 -12.43 2.20 -19.28
C VAL A 82 -12.91 3.57 -18.84
N VAL A 83 -14.03 3.61 -18.14
CA VAL A 83 -14.57 4.85 -17.56
C VAL A 83 -14.13 4.94 -16.11
N ALA A 84 -13.40 6.00 -15.77
CA ALA A 84 -13.04 6.33 -14.39
C ALA A 84 -14.05 7.34 -13.82
N GLU A 85 -14.65 7.00 -12.69
CA GLU A 85 -15.63 7.82 -11.97
C GLU A 85 -15.12 8.12 -10.55
N PRO A 86 -14.63 9.35 -10.28
CA PRO A 86 -14.33 9.76 -8.92
C PRO A 86 -15.63 9.96 -8.11
N ASP A 87 -15.59 9.64 -6.82
CA ASP A 87 -16.66 9.95 -5.87
C ASP A 87 -16.14 10.87 -4.77
N ASP A 88 -16.49 12.15 -4.90
CA ASP A 88 -16.12 13.21 -3.97
C ASP A 88 -17.20 13.47 -2.90
N ALA A 89 -18.18 12.56 -2.74
CA ALA A 89 -19.32 12.79 -1.85
C ALA A 89 -18.93 12.79 -0.36
N ASP A 90 -17.94 11.99 0.05
CA ASP A 90 -17.35 12.02 1.39
C ASP A 90 -15.82 12.17 1.31
N PRO A 91 -15.26 13.36 1.59
CA PRO A 91 -13.81 13.58 1.52
C PRO A 91 -13.02 12.77 2.57
N ARG A 92 -13.68 12.13 3.53
CA ARG A 92 -13.05 11.20 4.48
C ARG A 92 -12.94 9.78 3.94
N ARG A 93 -13.51 9.52 2.76
CA ARG A 93 -13.53 8.23 2.07
C ARG A 93 -13.35 8.45 0.56
N PRO A 94 -12.26 9.09 0.13
CA PRO A 94 -12.03 9.31 -1.29
C PRO A 94 -12.06 7.97 -2.02
N LYS A 95 -12.77 7.95 -3.15
CA LYS A 95 -13.01 6.74 -3.93
C LYS A 95 -12.89 7.03 -5.43
N CYS A 96 -12.42 6.04 -6.17
CA CYS A 96 -12.54 5.98 -7.61
C CYS A 96 -13.08 4.62 -8.04
N THR A 97 -13.96 4.62 -9.04
CA THR A 97 -14.45 3.41 -9.69
C THR A 97 -14.05 3.42 -11.15
N TRP A 98 -13.40 2.36 -11.62
CA TRP A 98 -13.18 2.09 -13.03
C TRP A 98 -14.11 0.98 -13.46
N SER A 99 -14.74 1.11 -14.63
CA SER A 99 -15.62 0.08 -15.13
C SER A 99 -15.59 -0.06 -16.65
N THR A 100 -15.95 -1.26 -17.09
CA THR A 100 -16.27 -1.63 -18.47
C THR A 100 -17.70 -2.19 -18.50
N ASP A 101 -18.12 -2.75 -19.63
CA ASP A 101 -19.40 -3.48 -19.73
C ASP A 101 -19.39 -4.83 -18.97
N ARG A 102 -18.21 -5.32 -18.55
CA ARG A 102 -18.05 -6.66 -17.97
C ARG A 102 -17.41 -6.69 -16.59
N GLU A 103 -16.60 -5.70 -16.26
CA GLU A 103 -15.75 -5.69 -15.07
C GLU A 103 -15.80 -4.32 -14.40
N SER A 104 -15.65 -4.29 -13.09
CA SER A 104 -15.50 -3.06 -12.32
C SER A 104 -14.46 -3.21 -11.22
N LEU A 105 -13.76 -2.12 -10.96
CA LEU A 105 -12.76 -1.97 -9.91
C LEU A 105 -13.11 -0.70 -9.14
N GLU A 106 -13.45 -0.84 -7.87
CA GLU A 106 -13.60 0.28 -6.96
C GLU A 106 -12.46 0.26 -5.94
N VAL A 107 -11.83 1.42 -5.77
CA VAL A 107 -10.80 1.68 -4.76
C VAL A 107 -11.30 2.80 -3.86
N MET A 108 -11.40 2.50 -2.56
CA MET A 108 -11.74 3.47 -1.53
C MET A 108 -10.67 3.48 -0.44
N LEU A 109 -10.15 4.65 -0.13
CA LEU A 109 -9.25 4.85 1.01
C LEU A 109 -10.07 5.37 2.17
N TRP A 110 -9.92 4.78 3.35
CA TRP A 110 -10.63 5.23 4.54
C TRP A 110 -9.93 4.83 5.81
N ARG A 111 -10.44 5.26 6.96
CA ARG A 111 -10.03 4.71 8.27
C ARG A 111 -11.28 4.33 9.06
N PRO A 112 -11.49 3.05 9.39
CA PRO A 112 -12.64 2.62 10.16
C PRO A 112 -12.56 3.16 11.58
N PRO A 113 -13.73 3.35 12.25
CA PRO A 113 -13.74 3.71 13.67
C PRO A 113 -13.30 2.55 14.58
N SER A 114 -13.28 1.30 14.09
CA SER A 114 -12.81 0.12 14.81
C SER A 114 -12.34 -0.96 13.84
N GLU A 115 -11.10 -1.40 14.00
CA GLU A 115 -10.45 -2.44 13.18
C GLU A 115 -11.02 -3.83 13.43
N ALA A 116 -11.50 -4.11 14.65
CA ALA A 116 -12.04 -5.42 15.01
C ALA A 116 -13.23 -5.82 14.13
N VAL A 117 -14.03 -4.84 13.68
CA VAL A 117 -15.17 -5.06 12.78
C VAL A 117 -14.71 -5.57 11.41
N LEU A 118 -13.48 -5.26 11.01
CA LEU A 118 -12.93 -5.60 9.71
C LEU A 118 -12.17 -6.92 9.71
N THR A 119 -11.58 -7.32 10.83
CA THR A 119 -10.65 -8.45 10.90
C THR A 119 -11.24 -9.72 11.52
N GLU A 120 -12.25 -9.60 12.38
CA GLU A 120 -12.77 -10.75 13.12
C GLU A 120 -13.54 -11.74 12.22
N GLY A 121 -13.10 -13.01 12.23
CA GLY A 121 -13.75 -14.11 11.52
C GLY A 121 -13.59 -14.09 10.00
N LYS A 122 -12.67 -13.28 9.46
CA LYS A 122 -12.44 -13.15 8.01
C LYS A 122 -11.35 -14.09 7.52
N SER A 123 -11.50 -14.53 6.27
CA SER A 123 -10.40 -15.18 5.53
C SER A 123 -9.34 -14.13 5.19
N THR A 124 -8.07 -14.51 5.28
CA THR A 124 -6.94 -13.61 4.98
C THR A 124 -6.20 -14.02 3.72
N VAL A 125 -5.72 -13.03 2.98
CA VAL A 125 -4.85 -13.21 1.81
C VAL A 125 -3.63 -12.28 1.94
N PRO A 126 -2.44 -12.69 1.46
CA PRO A 126 -1.27 -11.83 1.48
C PRO A 126 -1.38 -10.71 0.43
N VAL A 127 -1.09 -9.47 0.80
CA VAL A 127 -1.09 -8.30 -0.09
C VAL A 127 0.23 -7.56 0.07
N GLY A 128 1.26 -7.96 -0.69
CA GLY A 128 2.63 -7.45 -0.47
C GLY A 128 3.10 -7.77 0.95
N GLU A 129 3.46 -6.73 1.72
CA GLU A 129 3.80 -6.83 3.15
C GLU A 129 2.57 -6.75 4.08
N HIS A 130 1.40 -6.44 3.53
CA HIS A 130 0.16 -6.22 4.26
C HIS A 130 -0.73 -7.47 4.30
N THR A 131 -1.69 -7.46 5.22
CA THR A 131 -2.73 -8.49 5.31
C THR A 131 -4.02 -7.96 4.70
N GLY A 132 -4.52 -8.68 3.70
CA GLY A 132 -5.85 -8.47 3.15
C GLY A 132 -6.89 -9.35 3.84
N TYR A 133 -8.04 -8.79 4.16
CA TYR A 133 -9.17 -9.43 4.81
C TYR A 133 -10.34 -9.51 3.83
N VAL A 134 -10.71 -10.72 3.44
CA VAL A 134 -11.82 -10.96 2.50
C VAL A 134 -13.12 -10.81 3.27
N GLN A 135 -13.89 -9.77 2.95
CA GLN A 135 -15.17 -9.47 3.61
C GLN A 135 -16.31 -10.32 3.08
N GLY A 136 -16.20 -10.70 1.81
CA GLY A 136 -17.18 -11.47 1.07
C GLY A 136 -16.76 -11.52 -0.39
N GLY A 137 -17.40 -12.40 -1.15
CA GLY A 137 -17.08 -12.60 -2.55
C GLY A 137 -17.61 -13.94 -3.05
N GLN A 138 -17.83 -14.03 -4.36
CA GLN A 138 -18.07 -15.28 -5.07
C GLN A 138 -17.00 -15.42 -6.14
N ASP A 139 -17.06 -16.47 -6.95
CA ASP A 139 -16.03 -16.83 -7.94
C ASP A 139 -15.60 -15.66 -8.85
N SER A 140 -16.47 -14.65 -9.04
CA SER A 140 -16.22 -13.49 -9.92
C SER A 140 -16.26 -12.12 -9.24
N ARG A 141 -16.41 -12.05 -7.91
CA ARG A 141 -16.40 -10.78 -7.18
C ARG A 141 -15.63 -10.90 -5.88
N CYS A 142 -14.77 -9.92 -5.59
CA CYS A 142 -14.01 -9.86 -4.35
C CYS A 142 -14.20 -8.52 -3.63
N PHE A 143 -14.60 -8.59 -2.36
CA PHE A 143 -14.50 -7.48 -1.44
C PHE A 143 -13.31 -7.70 -0.51
N LEU A 144 -12.22 -7.00 -0.77
CA LEU A 144 -10.97 -7.12 -0.04
C LEU A 144 -10.69 -5.83 0.74
N GLN A 145 -10.37 -5.96 2.03
CA GLN A 145 -9.92 -4.83 2.83
C GLN A 145 -8.48 -5.03 3.27
N VAL A 146 -7.62 -4.02 3.13
CA VAL A 146 -6.20 -4.11 3.45
C VAL A 146 -5.83 -3.03 4.46
N ASP A 147 -5.14 -3.45 5.51
CA ASP A 147 -4.54 -2.54 6.48
C ASP A 147 -3.17 -2.07 5.95
N ALA A 148 -3.07 -0.80 5.59
CA ALA A 148 -1.96 -0.21 4.84
C ALA A 148 -1.26 0.92 5.63
N ASP A 149 -0.97 0.68 6.91
CA ASP A 149 -0.11 1.51 7.76
C ASP A 149 -0.38 3.02 7.66
N GLY A 150 -1.61 3.44 7.97
CA GLY A 150 -2.01 4.85 7.82
C GLY A 150 -3.43 5.01 7.32
N PHE A 151 -3.94 4.02 6.60
CA PHE A 151 -5.30 3.94 6.10
C PHE A 151 -5.68 2.48 5.86
N TRP A 152 -6.95 2.27 5.58
CA TRP A 152 -7.50 1.03 5.09
C TRP A 152 -7.89 1.22 3.63
N LEU A 153 -7.45 0.29 2.80
CA LEU A 153 -7.94 0.14 1.43
C LEU A 153 -9.18 -0.75 1.47
N LEU A 154 -10.29 -0.30 0.89
CA LEU A 154 -11.37 -1.18 0.45
C LEU A 154 -11.28 -1.30 -1.07
N LEU A 155 -11.11 -2.54 -1.52
CA LEU A 155 -11.11 -2.94 -2.91
C LEU A 155 -12.39 -3.75 -3.17
N ASP A 156 -13.21 -3.30 -4.11
CA ASP A 156 -14.34 -4.08 -4.63
C ASP A 156 -14.07 -4.32 -6.12
N LEU A 157 -13.76 -5.57 -6.44
CA LEU A 157 -13.43 -6.01 -7.79
C LEU A 157 -14.52 -6.96 -8.24
N ASP A 158 -15.20 -6.65 -9.33
CA ASP A 158 -16.27 -7.45 -9.93
C ASP A 158 -15.91 -7.79 -11.37
N ALA A 159 -16.24 -9.00 -11.78
CA ALA A 159 -16.02 -9.51 -13.11
C ALA A 159 -17.18 -10.41 -13.53
N THR A 160 -17.40 -10.54 -14.84
CA THR A 160 -18.25 -11.62 -15.35
C THR A 160 -17.64 -12.99 -15.01
N ALA A 161 -18.49 -14.01 -14.84
CA ALA A 161 -18.03 -15.38 -14.57
C ALA A 161 -17.08 -15.94 -15.66
N GLU A 162 -17.16 -15.41 -16.88
CA GLU A 162 -16.31 -15.78 -18.02
C GLU A 162 -14.92 -15.12 -17.94
N ALA A 163 -14.83 -13.95 -17.30
CA ALA A 163 -13.59 -13.20 -17.10
C ALA A 163 -12.91 -13.52 -15.76
N ALA A 164 -13.63 -14.13 -14.81
CA ALA A 164 -13.12 -14.46 -13.49
C ALA A 164 -11.96 -15.46 -13.53
N ALA A 165 -10.82 -15.07 -12.95
CA ALA A 165 -9.68 -15.95 -12.74
C ALA A 165 -9.94 -16.96 -11.60
N PRO A 166 -9.37 -18.18 -11.65
CA PRO A 166 -9.36 -19.06 -10.48
C PRO A 166 -8.66 -18.38 -9.31
N ASP A 167 -9.20 -18.56 -8.10
CA ASP A 167 -8.73 -17.85 -6.89
C ASP A 167 -8.74 -16.31 -7.05
N PHE A 168 -9.89 -15.80 -7.51
CA PHE A 168 -10.07 -14.38 -7.83
C PHE A 168 -9.68 -13.44 -6.69
N CYS A 169 -10.06 -13.76 -5.45
CA CYS A 169 -9.66 -12.99 -4.28
C CYS A 169 -8.18 -13.16 -3.90
N GLY A 170 -7.68 -14.40 -3.88
CA GLY A 170 -6.35 -14.70 -3.33
C GLY A 170 -5.20 -14.32 -4.26
N THR A 171 -5.42 -14.33 -5.56
CA THR A 171 -4.37 -14.04 -6.55
C THR A 171 -4.62 -12.70 -7.23
N HIS A 172 -5.78 -12.50 -7.84
CA HIS A 172 -6.03 -11.33 -8.69
C HIS A 172 -6.30 -10.07 -7.88
N ALA A 173 -7.31 -10.09 -7.01
CA ALA A 173 -7.65 -8.95 -6.15
C ALA A 173 -6.50 -8.58 -5.21
N ALA A 174 -5.77 -9.57 -4.68
CA ALA A 174 -4.59 -9.33 -3.85
C ALA A 174 -3.46 -8.61 -4.61
N ALA A 175 -3.20 -8.98 -5.87
CA ALA A 175 -2.19 -8.31 -6.69
C ALA A 175 -2.59 -6.86 -7.02
N VAL A 176 -3.87 -6.62 -7.35
CA VAL A 176 -4.38 -5.26 -7.59
C VAL A 176 -4.30 -4.42 -6.32
N ALA A 177 -4.69 -4.98 -5.17
CA ALA A 177 -4.60 -4.28 -3.90
C ALA A 177 -3.16 -3.89 -3.54
N ALA A 178 -2.19 -4.75 -3.81
CA ALA A 178 -0.78 -4.45 -3.57
C ALA A 178 -0.31 -3.25 -4.41
N LEU A 179 -0.68 -3.20 -5.70
CA LEU A 179 -0.38 -2.05 -6.57
C LEU A 179 -0.96 -0.75 -6.02
N VAL A 180 -2.22 -0.78 -5.57
CA VAL A 180 -2.88 0.41 -5.01
C VAL A 180 -2.18 0.88 -3.74
N VAL A 181 -1.83 -0.04 -2.84
CA VAL A 181 -1.15 0.30 -1.57
C VAL A 181 0.24 0.88 -1.84
N ASP A 182 1.02 0.25 -2.71
CA ASP A 182 2.36 0.73 -3.08
C ASP A 182 2.29 2.14 -3.70
N SER A 183 1.35 2.37 -4.63
CA SER A 183 1.14 3.68 -5.25
C SER A 183 0.69 4.75 -4.24
N ALA A 184 -0.16 4.38 -3.28
CA ALA A 184 -0.63 5.30 -2.25
C ALA A 184 0.53 5.76 -1.37
N HIS A 185 1.36 4.84 -0.86
CA HIS A 185 2.54 5.20 -0.06
C HIS A 185 3.58 5.99 -0.86
N ALA A 186 3.74 5.72 -2.15
CA ALA A 186 4.65 6.51 -3.01
C ALA A 186 4.20 7.96 -3.24
N SER A 187 2.91 8.26 -3.00
CA SER A 187 2.30 9.56 -3.27
C SER A 187 2.15 10.46 -2.04
N GLY A 188 2.38 9.92 -0.83
CA GLY A 188 2.24 10.61 0.46
C GLY A 188 3.54 11.17 1.01
#